data_AF-A0A965UHZ8-F1
#
_entry.id   AF-A0A965UHZ8-F1
#
_cell.length_a   1.000
_cell.length_b   1.000
_cell.length_c   1.000
_cell.angle_alpha   90.00
_cell.angle_beta   90.00
_cell.angle_gamma   90.00
#
_symmetry.space_group_name_H-M   'P 1'
#
loop_
_entity.id
_entity.type
_entity.pdbx_description
1 polymer ?
#
loop_
_entity_poly.entity_id
_entity_poly.type
_entity_poly.pdbx_seq_one_letter_code
_entity_poly.pdbx_strand_id
1 'polypeptide(L)'
;MGSTFSDILSSPEIQAFASGFPVMVLHLIATFVLLAAGAVIYGLLTPWKEIALIREGNSAASVAFGGVLLGLAIPLAVSLSVSTSLRDIVLWGIATLVLQLLAFRIVDAVLTGLPQRIQEGEISAAVLLVA
;
A
#
# COMPACT_ATOMS: atom_id res chain seq x y z
N MET A 1 5.95 -47.04 14.20
CA MET A 1 5.12 -45.82 14.36
C MET A 1 5.85 -44.51 14.05
N GLY A 2 7.18 -44.48 13.88
CA GLY A 2 7.90 -43.25 13.49
C GLY A 2 7.94 -42.91 11.99
N SER A 3 7.61 -43.85 11.09
CA SER A 3 7.69 -43.65 9.63
C SER A 3 6.59 -42.73 9.08
N THR A 4 5.35 -42.88 9.55
CA THR A 4 4.21 -42.13 9.03
C THR A 4 4.35 -40.61 9.20
N PHE A 5 4.96 -40.15 10.29
CA PHE A 5 5.16 -38.72 10.53
C PHE A 5 6.29 -38.14 9.67
N SER A 6 7.40 -38.86 9.50
CA SER A 6 8.46 -38.46 8.56
C SER A 6 7.97 -38.45 7.12
N ASP A 7 7.14 -39.41 6.73
CA ASP A 7 6.55 -39.50 5.40
C ASP A 7 5.70 -38.26 5.09
N ILE A 8 4.89 -37.81 6.06
CA ILE A 8 4.11 -36.57 5.97
C ILE A 8 5.03 -35.35 5.81
N LEU A 9 6.03 -35.16 6.68
CA LEU A 9 6.94 -34.00 6.58
C LEU A 9 7.74 -33.97 5.27
N SER A 10 7.99 -35.15 4.69
CA SER A 10 8.68 -35.28 3.42
C SER A 10 7.75 -35.18 2.20
N SER A 11 6.45 -34.98 2.39
CA SER A 11 5.50 -34.91 1.27
C SER A 11 5.80 -33.71 0.36
N PRO A 12 5.59 -33.82 -0.97
CA PRO A 12 5.85 -32.75 -1.91
C PRO A 12 5.13 -31.44 -1.56
N GLU A 13 3.93 -31.53 -0.99
CA GLU A 13 3.11 -30.39 -0.60
C GLU A 13 3.75 -29.61 0.56
N ILE A 14 4.24 -30.31 1.59
CA ILE A 14 4.89 -29.68 2.74
C ILE A 14 6.22 -29.05 2.33
N GLN A 15 6.99 -29.69 1.45
CA GLN A 15 8.23 -29.13 0.93
C GLN A 15 7.99 -27.89 0.06
N ALA A 16 6.94 -27.90 -0.78
CA ALA A 16 6.55 -26.75 -1.59
C ALA A 16 6.13 -25.56 -0.72
N PHE A 17 5.33 -25.80 0.33
CA PHE A 17 4.99 -24.76 1.30
C PHE A 17 6.22 -24.25 2.07
N ALA A 18 7.06 -25.15 2.59
CA ALA A 18 8.23 -24.77 3.39
C ALA A 18 9.24 -23.93 2.60
N SER A 19 9.39 -24.19 1.30
CA SER A 19 10.25 -23.39 0.42
C SER A 19 9.58 -22.10 -0.08
N GLY A 20 8.28 -22.14 -0.39
CA GLY A 20 7.54 -20.97 -0.90
C GLY A 20 7.17 -19.94 0.16
N PHE A 21 6.86 -20.38 1.38
CA PHE A 21 6.37 -19.50 2.45
C PHE A 21 7.38 -18.41 2.84
N PRO A 22 8.68 -18.70 3.09
CA PRO A 22 9.67 -17.65 3.37
C PRO A 22 9.80 -16.63 2.24
N VAL A 23 9.72 -17.08 0.98
CA VAL A 23 9.78 -16.20 -0.19
C VAL A 23 8.56 -15.30 -0.26
N MET A 24 7.36 -15.86 -0.06
CA MET A 24 6.11 -15.09 0.00
C MET A 24 6.17 -14.01 1.10
N VAL A 25 6.63 -14.38 2.31
CA VAL A 25 6.77 -13.43 3.43
C VAL A 25 7.77 -12.32 3.09
N LEU A 26 8.92 -12.67 2.53
CA LEU A 26 9.94 -11.71 2.13
C LEU A 26 9.41 -10.71 1.09
N HIS A 27 8.73 -11.22 0.07
CA HIS A 27 8.12 -10.40 -0.97
C HIS A 27 7.03 -9.48 -0.38
N LEU A 28 6.17 -10.00 0.49
CA LEU A 28 5.12 -9.23 1.14
C LEU A 28 5.69 -8.11 2.02
N ILE A 29 6.72 -8.40 2.82
CA ILE A 29 7.41 -7.40 3.64
C ILE A 29 8.00 -6.30 2.76
N ALA A 30 8.68 -6.66 1.66
CA ALA A 30 9.26 -5.69 0.75
C ALA A 30 8.19 -4.76 0.14
N THR A 31 7.06 -5.33 -0.29
CA THR A 31 5.93 -4.55 -0.81
C THR A 31 5.31 -3.65 0.26
N PHE A 32 5.19 -4.10 1.51
CA PHE A 32 4.70 -3.25 2.60
C PHE A 32 5.68 -2.14 2.98
N VAL A 33 6.98 -2.39 2.92
CA VAL A 33 7.99 -1.33 3.10
C VAL A 33 7.86 -0.27 2.02
N LEU A 34 7.64 -0.67 0.76
CA LEU A 34 7.37 0.27 -0.34
C LEU A 34 6.06 1.03 -0.14
N LEU A 35 4.99 0.37 0.31
CA LEU A 35 3.72 1.03 0.64
C LEU A 35 3.91 2.08 1.74
N ALA A 36 4.58 1.72 2.83
CA ALA A 36 4.88 2.65 3.93
C ALA A 36 5.74 3.82 3.45
N ALA A 37 6.77 3.56 2.65
CA ALA A 37 7.60 4.60 2.05
C ALA A 37 6.79 5.53 1.16
N GLY A 38 5.93 4.99 0.29
CA GLY A 38 5.03 5.75 -0.57
C GLY A 38 4.06 6.64 0.23
N ALA A 39 3.48 6.11 1.31
CA ALA A 39 2.59 6.85 2.20
C ALA A 39 3.32 7.99 2.94
N VAL A 40 4.55 7.74 3.42
CA VAL A 40 5.40 8.77 4.03
C VAL A 40 5.76 9.85 3.02
N ILE A 41 6.20 9.47 1.82
CA ILE A 41 6.53 10.42 0.76
C ILE A 41 5.30 11.25 0.39
N TYR A 42 4.13 10.63 0.23
CA TYR A 42 2.88 11.34 -0.01
C TYR A 42 2.61 12.40 1.06
N GLY A 43 2.63 12.02 2.34
CA GLY A 43 2.39 12.95 3.45
C GLY A 43 3.44 14.06 3.60
N LEU A 44 4.66 13.85 3.09
CA LEU A 44 5.69 14.90 3.02
C LEU A 44 5.50 15.82 1.82
N LEU A 45 4.94 15.30 0.73
CA LEU A 45 4.64 16.02 -0.49
C LEU A 45 3.36 16.85 -0.38
N THR A 46 2.43 16.49 0.49
CA THR A 46 1.19 17.23 0.72
C THR A 46 1.36 18.23 1.87
N PRO A 47 0.87 19.48 1.72
CA PRO A 47 1.04 20.51 2.75
C PRO A 47 0.05 20.35 3.93
N TRP A 48 -1.00 19.54 3.77
CA TRP A 48 -1.98 19.27 4.80
C TRP A 48 -1.52 18.11 5.70
N LYS A 49 -1.48 18.37 7.01
CA LYS A 49 -1.05 17.40 8.03
C LYS A 49 -2.16 16.40 8.34
N GLU A 50 -2.45 15.50 7.41
CA GLU A 50 -3.51 14.48 7.53
C GLU A 50 -3.41 13.70 8.85
N ILE A 51 -2.21 13.24 9.21
CA ILE A 51 -1.96 12.54 10.48
C ILE A 51 -2.33 13.41 11.70
N ALA A 52 -2.10 14.72 11.64
CA ALA A 52 -2.47 15.62 12.73
C ALA A 52 -4.00 15.76 12.82
N LEU A 53 -4.67 15.99 11.69
CA LEU A 53 -6.12 16.07 11.61
C LEU A 53 -6.79 14.77 12.10
N ILE A 54 -6.25 13.61 11.73
CA ILE A 54 -6.71 12.30 12.21
C ILE A 54 -6.58 12.22 13.74
N ARG A 55 -5.45 12.67 14.31
CA ARG A 55 -5.25 12.71 15.77
C ARG A 55 -6.19 13.69 16.48
N GLU A 56 -6.62 14.74 15.78
CA GLU A 56 -7.62 15.70 16.25
C GLU A 56 -9.07 15.19 16.08
N GLY A 57 -9.27 13.98 15.56
CA GLY A 57 -10.58 13.34 15.41
C GLY A 57 -11.29 13.63 14.09
N ASN A 58 -10.60 14.23 13.11
CA ASN A 58 -11.18 14.49 11.80
C ASN A 58 -11.37 13.18 11.01
N SER A 59 -12.63 12.76 10.91
CA SER A 59 -13.02 11.54 10.20
C SER A 59 -12.86 11.68 8.68
N ALA A 60 -13.05 12.87 8.11
CA ALA A 60 -12.84 13.11 6.68
C ALA A 60 -11.36 12.91 6.29
N ALA A 61 -10.43 13.43 7.10
CA ALA A 61 -9.00 13.19 6.91
C ALA A 61 -8.63 11.70 7.01
N SER A 62 -9.33 10.95 7.89
CA SER A 62 -9.13 9.50 8.04
C SER A 62 -9.57 8.73 6.79
N VAL A 63 -10.74 9.08 6.23
CA VAL A 63 -11.26 8.48 4.98
C VAL A 63 -10.35 8.81 3.81
N ALA A 64 -9.95 10.08 3.67
CA ALA A 64 -9.08 10.54 2.59
C ALA A 64 -7.72 9.81 2.63
N PHE A 65 -7.07 9.77 3.79
CA PHE A 65 -5.78 9.08 3.94
C PHE A 65 -5.92 7.56 3.71
N GLY A 66 -7.02 6.95 4.15
CA GLY A 66 -7.34 5.55 3.83
C GLY A 66 -7.43 5.30 2.31
N GLY A 67 -8.07 6.22 1.58
CA GLY A 67 -8.14 6.17 0.11
C GLY A 67 -6.77 6.28 -0.54
N VAL A 68 -5.89 7.16 -0.05
CA VAL A 68 -4.50 7.27 -0.51
C VAL A 68 -3.75 5.95 -0.31
N LEU A 69 -3.86 5.34 0.87
CA LEU A 69 -3.23 4.04 1.15
C LEU A 69 -3.71 2.95 0.19
N LEU A 70 -5.02 2.90 -0.10
CA LEU A 70 -5.58 1.95 -1.07
C LEU A 70 -5.08 2.24 -2.49
N GLY A 71 -5.06 3.51 -2.90
CA GLY A 71 -4.57 3.94 -4.20
C GLY A 71 -3.07 3.64 -4.41
N LEU A 72 -2.27 3.61 -3.35
CA LEU A 72 -0.89 3.12 -3.40
C LEU A 72 -0.80 1.60 -3.39
N ALA A 73 -1.61 0.93 -2.55
CA ALA A 73 -1.54 -0.51 -2.34
C ALA A 73 -1.96 -1.31 -3.58
N ILE A 74 -3.00 -0.88 -4.31
CA ILE A 74 -3.52 -1.62 -5.46
C ILE A 74 -2.46 -1.76 -6.58
N PRO A 75 -1.84 -0.68 -7.09
CA PRO A 75 -0.77 -0.80 -8.06
C PRO A 75 0.46 -1.55 -7.53
N LEU A 76 0.82 -1.39 -6.26
CA LEU A 76 1.93 -2.14 -5.65
C LEU A 76 1.65 -3.65 -5.60
N ALA A 77 0.39 -4.05 -5.38
CA ALA A 77 -0.03 -5.44 -5.46
C ALA A 77 0.10 -5.99 -6.89
N VAL A 78 -0.18 -5.18 -7.91
CA VAL A 78 0.08 -5.53 -9.32
C VAL A 78 1.58 -5.68 -9.58
N SER A 79 2.43 -4.78 -9.08
CA SER A 79 3.89 -4.91 -9.18
C SER A 79 4.39 -6.20 -8.51
N LEU A 80 3.84 -6.56 -7.35
CA LEU A 80 4.16 -7.79 -6.65
C LEU A 80 3.74 -9.03 -7.46
N SER A 81 2.55 -9.03 -8.07
CA SER A 81 2.02 -10.21 -8.78
C SER A 81 2.79 -10.57 -10.06
N VAL A 82 3.44 -9.59 -10.69
CA VAL A 82 4.27 -9.79 -11.89
C VAL A 82 5.76 -9.97 -11.57
N SER A 83 6.15 -9.95 -10.29
CA SER A 83 7.54 -10.03 -9.88
C SER A 83 7.96 -11.47 -9.56
N THR A 84 9.14 -11.86 -10.04
CA THR A 84 9.71 -13.20 -9.79
C THR A 84 10.83 -13.19 -8.75
N SER A 85 11.36 -12.00 -8.44
CA SER A 85 12.43 -11.80 -7.47
C SER A 85 12.21 -10.56 -6.61
N LEU A 86 12.91 -10.49 -5.47
CA LEU A 86 12.93 -9.30 -4.62
C LEU A 86 13.40 -8.03 -5.37
N ARG A 87 14.32 -8.18 -6.33
CA ARG A 87 14.81 -7.05 -7.14
C ARG A 87 13.72 -6.54 -8.07
N ASP A 88 12.93 -7.45 -8.65
CA ASP A 88 11.81 -7.08 -9.53
C ASP A 88 10.77 -6.27 -8.74
N ILE A 89 10.46 -6.70 -7.51
CA ILE A 89 9.52 -5.99 -6.62
C ILE A 89 9.99 -4.57 -6.35
N VAL A 90 11.28 -4.39 -6.06
CA VAL A 90 11.84 -3.06 -5.79
C VAL A 90 11.79 -2.19 -7.05
N LEU A 91 12.18 -2.71 -8.22
CA LEU A 91 12.17 -1.95 -9.46
C LEU A 91 10.75 -1.55 -9.90
N TRP A 92 9.84 -2.51 -9.98
CA TRP A 92 8.45 -2.25 -10.35
C TRP A 92 7.74 -1.41 -9.30
N GLY A 93 7.98 -1.70 -8.01
CA GLY A 93 7.37 -0.96 -6.93
C GLY A 93 7.79 0.51 -6.89
N ILE A 94 9.08 0.82 -7.10
CA ILE A 94 9.53 2.21 -7.21
C ILE A 94 8.89 2.90 -8.43
N ALA A 95 8.89 2.25 -9.60
CA ALA A 95 8.27 2.82 -10.80
C ALA A 95 6.77 3.12 -10.56
N THR A 96 6.07 2.17 -9.95
CA THR A 96 4.67 2.31 -9.54
C THR A 96 4.47 3.47 -8.57
N LEU A 97 5.29 3.60 -7.53
CA LEU A 97 5.18 4.70 -6.57
C LEU A 97 5.37 6.06 -7.26
N VAL A 98 6.36 6.17 -8.15
CA VAL A 98 6.60 7.42 -8.90
C VAL A 98 5.39 7.79 -9.75
N LEU A 99 4.85 6.84 -10.51
CA LEU A 99 3.67 7.08 -11.36
C LEU A 99 2.43 7.40 -10.53
N GLN A 100 2.21 6.68 -9.44
CA GLN A 100 1.04 6.86 -8.58
C GLN A 100 1.07 8.20 -7.84
N LEU A 101 2.23 8.60 -7.31
CA LEU A 101 2.39 9.92 -6.68
C LEU A 101 2.22 11.06 -7.69
N LEU A 102 2.69 10.88 -8.93
CA LEU A 102 2.44 11.84 -10.00
C LEU A 102 0.95 11.95 -10.34
N ALA A 103 0.25 10.82 -10.42
CA ALA A 103 -1.20 10.79 -10.66
C ALA A 103 -1.96 11.52 -9.55
N PHE A 104 -1.62 11.30 -8.28
CA PHE A 104 -2.20 12.05 -7.16
C PHE A 104 -1.98 13.55 -7.30
N ARG A 105 -0.77 13.99 -7.67
CA ARG A 105 -0.49 15.41 -7.88
C ARG A 105 -1.29 16.03 -9.02
N ILE A 106 -1.59 15.27 -10.07
CA ILE A 106 -2.46 15.73 -11.16
C ILE A 106 -3.90 15.86 -10.66
N VAL A 107 -4.40 14.87 -9.92
CA VAL A 107 -5.75 14.90 -9.34
C VAL A 107 -5.90 16.08 -8.37
N ASP A 108 -4.94 16.28 -7.46
CA ASP A 108 -4.91 17.41 -6.53
C ASP A 108 -4.91 18.76 -7.25
N ALA A 109 -4.21 18.88 -8.37
CA ALA A 109 -4.19 20.11 -9.17
C ALA A 109 -5.52 20.40 -9.88
N VAL A 110 -6.26 19.35 -10.27
CA VAL A 110 -7.57 19.47 -10.92
C VAL A 110 -8.68 19.73 -9.90
N LEU A 111 -8.62 19.07 -8.74
CA LEU A 111 -9.64 19.13 -7.70
C LEU A 111 -9.38 20.25 -6.68
N THR A 112 -9.46 21.49 -7.15
CA THR A 112 -9.25 22.67 -6.30
C THR A 112 -10.30 22.78 -5.19
N GLY A 113 -9.85 22.92 -3.93
CA GLY A 113 -10.71 23.17 -2.77
C GLY A 113 -11.14 21.92 -1.98
N LEU A 114 -10.92 20.71 -2.49
CA LEU A 114 -11.13 19.48 -1.71
C LEU A 114 -10.29 19.43 -0.42
N PRO A 115 -9.01 19.84 -0.41
CA PRO A 115 -8.19 19.79 0.80
C PRO A 115 -8.77 20.64 1.95
N GLN A 116 -9.30 21.83 1.66
CA GLN A 116 -9.97 22.66 2.66
C GLN A 116 -11.20 21.97 3.24
N ARG A 117 -12.06 21.41 2.38
CA ARG A 117 -13.28 20.71 2.82
C ARG A 117 -12.97 19.51 3.70
N ILE A 118 -11.91 18.77 3.38
CA ILE A 118 -11.41 17.67 4.23
C ILE A 118 -10.90 18.20 5.58
N GLN A 119 -10.16 19.32 5.60
CA GLN A 119 -9.73 19.97 6.85
C GLN A 119 -10.91 20.41 7.71
N GLU A 120 -12.00 20.87 7.09
CA GLU A 120 -13.25 21.25 7.75
C GLU A 120 -14.09 20.04 8.21
N GLY A 121 -13.65 18.81 7.90
CA GLY A 121 -14.29 17.58 8.35
C GLY A 121 -15.43 17.09 7.44
N GLU A 122 -15.52 17.61 6.21
CA GLU A 122 -16.53 17.17 5.25
C GLU A 122 -16.24 15.77 4.70
N ILE A 123 -16.90 14.75 5.23
CA ILE A 123 -16.73 13.36 4.81
C ILE A 123 -17.13 13.17 3.34
N SER A 124 -18.12 13.90 2.82
CA SER A 124 -18.55 13.80 1.43
C SER A 124 -17.45 14.18 0.44
N ALA A 125 -16.64 15.20 0.77
CA ALA A 125 -15.47 15.59 0.00
C ALA A 125 -14.38 14.50 0.05
N ALA A 126 -14.16 13.91 1.23
CA ALA A 126 -13.23 12.79 1.38
C ALA A 126 -13.66 11.56 0.56
N VAL A 127 -14.94 11.19 0.60
CA VAL A 127 -15.46 10.05 -0.19
C VAL A 127 -15.32 10.31 -1.69
N LEU A 128 -15.58 11.53 -2.16
CA LEU A 128 -15.38 11.90 -3.56
C LEU A 128 -13.91 11.77 -3.99
N LEU A 129 -12.95 12.09 -3.11
CA LEU A 129 -11.53 11.91 -3.41
C LEU A 129 -11.15 10.43 -3.57
N VAL A 130 -11.84 9.53 -2.86
CA VAL A 130 -11.56 8.07 -2.90
C VAL A 130 -12.20 7.37 -4.11
N ALA A 131 -13.33 7.90 -4.62
CA ALA A 131 -14.13 7.28 -5.68
C ALA A 131 -13.53 7.48 -7.09
#